data_AF-A0A2V9ULW5-F1
#
_entry.id   AF-A0A2V9ULW5-F1
#
_cell.length_a   1.000
_cell.length_b   1.000
_cell.length_c   1.000
_cell.angle_alpha   90.00
_cell.angle_beta   90.00
_cell.angle_gamma   90.00
#
_symmetry.space_group_name_H-M   'P 1'
#
loop_
_entity.id
_entity.type
_entity.pdbx_description
1 polymer ?
#
loop_
_entity_poly.entity_id
_entity_poly.type
_entity_poly.pdbx_seq_one_letter_code
_entity_poly.pdbx_strand_id
1 'polypeptide(L)'
;MRAARRHFLIFILLLAPANLFGYSVLSHEELIDISWDTTIRPALLKRFPSATEEEVQKAHAYAYGGCVIQDIGYYPFGNHEFTNLLHYVRSGDFVAWMLREARDVNEYAF
;
A
#
# COMPACT_ATOMS: atom_id res chain seq x y z
N MET A 1 13.77 -5.57 51.65
CA MET A 1 12.38 -5.76 51.17
C MET A 1 11.87 -4.67 50.22
N ARG A 2 11.98 -3.37 50.55
CA ARG A 2 11.51 -2.28 49.66
C ARG A 2 12.23 -2.21 48.30
N ALA A 3 13.55 -2.43 48.27
CA ALA A 3 14.32 -2.47 47.03
C ALA A 3 13.88 -3.62 46.12
N ALA A 4 13.80 -4.85 46.62
CA ALA A 4 13.34 -6.01 45.84
C ALA A 4 11.93 -5.80 45.23
N ARG A 5 11.02 -5.18 45.99
CA ARG A 5 9.68 -4.83 45.51
C ARG A 5 9.71 -3.78 44.39
N ARG A 6 10.64 -2.82 44.45
CA ARG A 6 10.87 -1.82 43.39
C ARG A 6 11.42 -2.45 42.11
N HIS A 7 12.39 -3.35 42.23
CA HIS A 7 12.97 -4.08 41.10
C HIS A 7 11.93 -4.99 40.45
N PHE A 8 11.10 -5.66 41.26
CA PHE A 8 10.00 -6.50 40.77
C PHE A 8 8.94 -5.70 40.00
N LEU A 9 8.58 -4.50 40.46
CA LEU A 9 7.66 -3.61 39.75
C LEU A 9 8.24 -3.10 38.43
N ILE A 10 9.52 -2.73 38.40
CA ILE A 10 10.20 -2.32 37.16
C ILE A 10 10.24 -3.50 36.17
N PHE A 11 10.53 -4.71 36.66
CA PHE A 11 10.53 -5.91 35.84
C PHE A 11 9.16 -6.22 35.23
N ILE A 12 8.08 -6.07 36.00
CA ILE A 12 6.71 -6.20 35.48
C ILE A 12 6.39 -5.14 34.42
N LEU A 13 6.82 -3.88 34.63
CA LEU A 13 6.62 -2.80 33.67
C LEU A 13 7.37 -3.02 32.35
N LEU A 14 8.57 -3.61 32.41
CA LEU A 14 9.36 -3.94 31.21
C LEU A 14 8.80 -5.13 30.44
N LEU A 15 8.07 -6.03 31.11
CA LEU A 15 7.40 -7.17 30.49
C LEU A 15 5.96 -6.88 30.07
N ALA A 16 5.43 -5.70 30.40
CA ALA A 16 4.10 -5.30 29.96
C ALA A 16 4.08 -5.20 28.43
N PRO A 17 3.15 -5.88 27.73
CA PRO A 17 3.06 -5.78 26.29
C PRO A 17 2.72 -4.34 25.90
N ALA A 18 3.50 -3.77 24.99
CA ALA A 18 3.14 -2.52 24.35
C ALA A 18 2.05 -2.80 23.30
N ASN A 19 1.07 -1.90 23.19
CA ASN A 19 0.18 -1.89 22.04
C ASN A 19 1.01 -1.54 20.80
N LEU A 20 1.16 -2.50 19.90
CA LEU A 20 1.78 -2.29 18.60
C LEU A 20 0.67 -2.12 17.57
N PHE A 21 0.77 -1.08 16.75
CA PHE A 21 -0.11 -0.89 15.60
C PHE A 21 0.47 -1.67 14.42
N GLY A 22 -0.39 -2.36 13.66
CA GLY A 22 0.02 -2.99 12.41
C GLY A 22 0.43 -1.92 11.39
N TYR A 23 1.61 -2.08 10.81
CA TYR A 23 2.11 -1.26 9.71
C TYR A 23 2.50 -2.20 8.58
N SER A 24 1.69 -2.22 7.51
CA SER A 24 1.72 -3.29 6.50
C SER A 24 1.83 -2.77 5.08
N VAL A 25 2.69 -1.78 4.86
CA VAL A 25 2.98 -1.22 3.52
C VAL A 25 3.36 -2.34 2.55
N LEU A 26 4.31 -3.17 2.95
CA LEU A 26 4.82 -4.27 2.12
C LEU A 26 3.77 -5.32 1.78
N SER A 27 2.71 -5.46 2.59
CA SER A 27 1.61 -6.38 2.25
C SER A 27 0.77 -5.87 1.09
N HIS A 28 0.72 -4.56 0.85
CA HIS A 28 0.06 -4.00 -0.34
C HIS A 28 0.85 -4.33 -1.60
N GLU A 29 2.18 -4.25 -1.53
CA GLU A 29 3.08 -4.65 -2.63
C GLU A 29 3.06 -6.18 -2.84
N GLU A 30 3.00 -6.98 -1.78
CA GLU A 30 2.87 -8.44 -1.86
C GLU A 30 1.60 -8.87 -2.62
N LEU A 31 0.49 -8.14 -2.44
CA LEU A 31 -0.74 -8.40 -3.22
C LEU A 31 -0.55 -8.10 -4.71
N ILE A 32 0.24 -7.09 -5.05
CA ILE A 32 0.61 -6.79 -6.45
C ILE A 32 1.45 -7.94 -7.00
N ASP A 33 2.47 -8.40 -6.28
CA ASP A 33 3.32 -9.53 -6.67
C ASP A 33 2.50 -10.80 -6.95
N ILE A 34 1.61 -11.17 -6.02
CA ILE A 34 0.78 -12.39 -6.14
C ILE A 34 -0.17 -12.30 -7.35
N SER A 35 -0.67 -11.10 -7.65
CA SER A 35 -1.65 -10.89 -8.73
C SER A 35 -1.02 -10.50 -10.07
N TRP A 36 0.29 -10.27 -10.11
CA TRP A 36 0.99 -9.70 -11.26
C TRP A 36 0.78 -10.54 -12.53
N ASP A 37 1.23 -11.79 -12.51
CA ASP A 37 1.21 -12.66 -13.69
C ASP A 37 -0.21 -13.15 -14.05
N THR A 38 -1.10 -13.23 -13.07
CA THR A 38 -2.45 -13.80 -13.25
C THR A 38 -3.49 -12.77 -13.66
N THR A 39 -3.32 -11.51 -13.25
CA THR A 39 -4.36 -10.48 -13.38
C THR A 39 -3.82 -9.18 -13.97
N ILE A 40 -2.80 -8.58 -13.35
CA ILE A 40 -2.35 -7.22 -13.69
C ILE A 40 -1.67 -7.19 -15.06
N ARG A 41 -0.61 -7.99 -15.27
CA ARG A 41 0.11 -8.07 -16.54
C ARG A 41 -0.81 -8.44 -17.72
N PRO A 42 -1.72 -9.44 -17.60
CA PRO A 42 -2.71 -9.70 -18.65
C PRO A 42 -3.62 -8.50 -18.96
N ALA A 43 -4.06 -7.75 -17.94
CA ALA A 43 -4.90 -6.56 -18.15
C ALA A 43 -4.13 -5.44 -18.87
N LEU A 44 -2.86 -5.22 -18.50
CA LEU A 44 -1.97 -4.25 -19.16
C LEU A 44 -1.82 -4.58 -20.64
N LEU A 45 -1.44 -5.82 -20.98
CA LEU A 45 -1.23 -6.25 -22.37
C LEU A 45 -2.53 -6.31 -23.18
N LYS A 46 -3.68 -6.53 -22.53
CA LYS A 46 -4.98 -6.44 -23.19
C LYS A 46 -5.31 -5.01 -23.62
N ARG A 47 -4.95 -4.00 -22.81
CA ARG A 47 -5.21 -2.58 -23.11
C ARG A 47 -4.14 -1.98 -24.02
N PHE A 48 -2.88 -2.35 -23.82
CA PHE A 48 -1.69 -1.86 -24.53
C PHE A 48 -0.95 -3.04 -25.17
N PRO A 49 -1.47 -3.63 -26.26
CA PRO A 49 -0.89 -4.83 -26.86
C PRO A 49 0.50 -4.62 -27.48
N SER A 50 0.90 -3.37 -27.72
CA SER A 50 2.21 -3.01 -28.25
C SER A 50 3.25 -2.69 -27.17
N ALA A 51 2.89 -2.76 -25.88
CA ALA A 51 3.82 -2.48 -24.79
C ALA A 51 4.97 -3.47 -24.79
N THR A 52 6.20 -2.97 -24.64
CA THR A 52 7.39 -3.84 -24.57
C THR A 52 7.50 -4.50 -23.20
N GLU A 53 8.27 -5.57 -23.10
CA GLU A 53 8.53 -6.22 -21.81
C GLU A 53 9.20 -5.26 -20.81
N GLU A 54 10.06 -4.35 -21.29
CA GLU A 54 10.70 -3.32 -20.46
C GLU A 54 9.68 -2.30 -19.91
N GLU A 55 8.71 -1.89 -20.73
CA GLU A 55 7.63 -1.00 -20.31
C GLU A 55 6.70 -1.69 -19.30
N VAL A 56 6.38 -2.97 -19.51
CA VAL A 56 5.59 -3.76 -18.57
C VAL A 56 6.34 -3.97 -17.25
N GLN A 57 7.64 -4.25 -17.30
CA GLN A 57 8.47 -4.37 -16.10
C GLN A 57 8.50 -3.04 -15.32
N LYS A 58 8.63 -1.92 -16.01
CA LYS A 58 8.56 -0.58 -15.40
C LYS A 58 7.20 -0.32 -14.76
N ALA A 59 6.12 -0.72 -15.43
CA ALA A 59 4.76 -0.55 -14.93
C ALA A 59 4.50 -1.29 -13.61
N HIS A 60 5.27 -2.34 -13.29
CA HIS A 60 5.18 -3.01 -11.99
C HIS A 60 5.44 -2.07 -10.81
N ALA A 61 6.43 -1.17 -10.94
CA ALA A 61 6.70 -0.16 -9.92
C ALA A 61 5.58 0.89 -9.79
N TYR A 62 4.86 1.15 -10.89
CA TYR A 62 3.69 2.03 -10.84
C TYR A 62 2.51 1.37 -10.12
N ALA A 63 2.31 0.06 -10.32
CA ALA A 63 1.31 -0.70 -9.56
C ALA A 63 1.60 -0.70 -8.04
N TYR A 64 2.87 -0.77 -7.64
CA TYR A 64 3.25 -0.55 -6.23
C TYR A 64 2.88 0.85 -5.73
N GLY A 65 3.15 1.89 -6.52
CA GLY A 65 2.75 3.25 -6.18
C GLY A 65 1.23 3.41 -6.05
N GLY A 66 0.48 2.81 -6.97
CA GLY A 66 -0.98 2.84 -6.99
C GLY A 66 -1.62 2.12 -5.82
N CYS A 67 -1.07 0.97 -5.41
CA CYS A 67 -1.62 0.19 -4.30
C CYS A 67 -1.44 0.85 -2.93
N VAL A 68 -0.47 1.76 -2.78
CA VAL A 68 -0.20 2.46 -1.52
C VAL A 68 -0.74 3.89 -1.45
N ILE A 69 -1.13 4.50 -2.59
CA ILE A 69 -1.46 5.94 -2.62
C ILE A 69 -2.59 6.31 -1.66
N GLN A 70 -3.59 5.44 -1.50
CA GLN A 70 -4.73 5.72 -0.64
C GLN A 70 -4.36 5.69 0.84
N ASP A 71 -3.28 4.99 1.21
CA ASP A 71 -2.81 4.83 2.60
C ASP A 71 -1.59 5.69 2.95
N ILE A 72 -1.02 6.41 1.97
CA ILE A 72 0.23 7.17 2.17
C ILE A 72 0.09 8.26 3.25
N GLY A 73 -1.11 8.74 3.52
CA GLY A 73 -1.39 9.70 4.59
C GLY A 73 -1.20 9.13 5.99
N TYR A 74 -1.24 7.80 6.16
CA TYR A 74 -0.96 7.11 7.42
C TYR A 74 0.53 6.78 7.62
N TYR A 75 1.39 7.12 6.66
CA TYR A 75 2.82 6.88 6.77
C TYR A 75 3.46 7.97 7.63
N PRO A 76 4.67 7.76 8.19
CA PRO A 76 5.37 8.81 8.90
C PRO A 76 5.44 10.10 8.08
N PHE A 77 5.06 11.23 8.68
CA PHE A 77 5.01 12.55 8.04
C PHE A 77 3.92 12.74 6.96
N GLY A 78 3.02 11.77 6.79
CA GLY A 78 1.87 11.84 5.89
C GLY A 78 0.74 12.75 6.39
N ASN A 79 -0.18 13.11 5.48
CA ASN A 79 -1.39 13.85 5.81
C ASN A 79 -2.61 12.91 5.81
N HIS A 80 -3.21 12.69 6.98
CA HIS A 80 -4.38 11.84 7.14
C HIS A 80 -5.58 12.32 6.30
N GLU A 81 -5.72 13.63 6.05
CA GLU A 81 -6.81 14.17 5.23
C GLU A 81 -6.71 13.67 3.79
N PHE A 82 -5.48 13.55 3.25
CA PHE A 82 -5.27 13.01 1.91
C PHE A 82 -5.79 11.57 1.81
N THR A 83 -5.41 10.72 2.77
CA THR A 83 -5.91 9.34 2.86
C THR A 83 -7.41 9.31 3.06
N ASN A 84 -7.99 10.17 3.91
CA ASN A 84 -9.43 10.17 4.15
C ASN A 84 -10.24 10.46 2.87
N LEU A 85 -9.72 11.36 2.01
CA LEU A 85 -10.36 11.71 0.73
C LEU A 85 -10.27 10.61 -0.33
N LEU A 86 -9.26 9.72 -0.26
CA LEU A 86 -9.08 8.65 -1.24
C LEU A 86 -9.61 7.30 -0.75
N HIS A 87 -9.43 6.98 0.54
CA HIS A 87 -9.66 5.66 1.12
C HIS A 87 -11.14 5.42 1.50
N TYR A 88 -11.88 6.47 1.90
CA TYR A 88 -13.25 6.30 2.44
C TYR A 88 -14.35 6.91 1.57
N VAL A 89 -14.04 7.32 0.34
CA VAL A 89 -15.04 7.80 -0.63
C VAL A 89 -15.65 6.60 -1.38
N ARG A 90 -16.96 6.40 -1.20
CA ARG A 90 -17.67 5.18 -1.64
C ARG A 90 -17.94 5.05 -3.13
N SER A 91 -17.79 6.09 -3.94
CA SER A 91 -18.28 6.01 -5.33
C SER A 91 -17.38 5.20 -6.26
N GLY A 92 -16.11 4.99 -5.91
CA GLY A 92 -15.13 4.37 -6.79
C GLY A 92 -14.82 5.19 -8.06
N ASP A 93 -15.43 6.37 -8.20
CA ASP A 93 -15.30 7.22 -9.40
C ASP A 93 -13.84 7.61 -9.64
N PHE A 94 -13.07 7.87 -8.59
CA PHE A 94 -11.65 8.20 -8.69
C PHE A 94 -10.86 7.11 -9.43
N VAL A 95 -10.98 5.86 -8.98
CA VAL A 95 -10.31 4.70 -9.61
C VAL A 95 -10.86 4.45 -11.02
N ALA A 96 -12.18 4.56 -11.19
CA ALA A 96 -12.80 4.38 -12.51
C ALA A 96 -12.32 5.43 -13.54
N TRP A 97 -12.13 6.68 -13.10
CA TRP A 97 -11.56 7.74 -13.92
C TRP A 97 -10.09 7.48 -14.25
N MET A 98 -9.27 7.07 -13.27
CA MET A 98 -7.87 6.69 -13.51
C MET A 98 -7.76 5.59 -14.59
N LEU A 99 -8.49 4.49 -14.43
CA LEU A 99 -8.46 3.38 -15.39
C LEU A 99 -8.95 3.77 -16.79
N ARG A 100 -9.96 4.65 -16.87
CA ARG A 100 -10.54 5.08 -18.15
C ARG A 100 -9.61 6.03 -18.91
N GLU A 101 -8.99 6.96 -18.18
CA GLU A 101 -8.19 8.05 -18.74
C GLU A 101 -6.71 7.73 -18.87
N ALA A 102 -6.25 6.60 -18.34
CA ALA A 102 -4.86 6.14 -18.49
C ALA A 102 -4.45 6.08 -19.96
N ARG A 103 -3.35 6.77 -20.28
CA ARG A 103 -2.84 6.97 -21.65
C ARG A 103 -1.66 6.07 -21.99
N ASP A 104 -1.03 5.51 -20.96
CA ASP A 104 0.06 4.57 -21.11
C ASP A 104 -0.03 3.42 -20.09
N VAL A 105 0.86 2.45 -20.25
CA VAL A 105 0.91 1.25 -19.42
C VAL A 105 1.21 1.54 -17.95
N ASN A 106 1.94 2.63 -17.66
CA ASN A 106 2.28 3.00 -16.30
C ASN A 106 1.09 3.65 -15.60
N GLU A 107 0.39 4.57 -16.28
CA GLU A 107 -0.83 5.19 -15.78
C GLU A 107 -1.96 4.18 -15.56
N TYR A 108 -2.01 3.10 -16.37
CA TYR A 108 -3.01 2.05 -16.21
C TYR A 108 -2.63 1.00 -15.16
N ALA A 109 -1.33 0.86 -14.86
CA ALA A 109 -0.85 0.03 -13.75
C ALA A 109 -1.05 0.69 -12.39
N PHE A 110 -0.90 2.01 -12.31
CA PHE A 110 -1.11 2.83 -11.12
C PHE A 110 -2.59 2.93 -10.75
#